data_AF-A0A955U6T1-F1
#
_entry.id   AF-A0A955U6T1-F1
#
_cell.length_a   1.000
_cell.length_b   1.000
_cell.length_c   1.000
_cell.angle_alpha   90.00
_cell.angle_beta   90.00
_cell.angle_gamma   90.00
#
_symmetry.space_group_name_H-M   'P 1'
#
loop_
_entity.id
_entity.type
_entity.pdbx_description
1 polymer ?
#
loop_
_entity_poly.entity_id
_entity_poly.type
_entity_poly.pdbx_seq_one_letter_code
_entity_poly.pdbx_strand_id
1 'polypeptide(L)'
;VQIIPGVTPPANQNGYFTVIAAYDDTHVTFQVTAKVKASGSIPAMSPGQTHTVTLRRGDVLNVEADPDQLFDPMDITGSRVTSDKPIAVFGGHEEAVIGDRIPDGENGQLTSPCCADHLEEQMLPIGVLGTHYFAVKSAPRGTSVIEPDVWRIQAVEPGVTVTTTPAQPGAGSFTLQNIGDFKEISTNQSFEIDATGKVQVGQYLVTRDNTEAFTGDPSLVLLVPADRFRKDYVISVPDGYSKLWVSIVRPAGASLTLDGVAAGATGFAPLGASGWSTGYLPLTAGQHVISGDQDFGLTVYGYSNAVSFSYIGGLKGPGE
;
A
#
# COMPACT_ATOMS: atom_id res chain seq x y z
N VAL A 1 -8.48 3.75 -15.94
CA VAL A 1 -7.67 4.79 -15.27
C VAL A 1 -7.13 4.21 -13.98
N GLN A 2 -5.83 4.31 -13.73
CA GLN A 2 -5.14 3.98 -12.47
C GLN A 2 -4.33 5.20 -12.01
N ILE A 3 -4.15 5.36 -10.70
CA ILE A 3 -3.36 6.44 -10.09
C ILE A 3 -2.21 5.79 -9.31
N ILE A 4 -1.01 6.35 -9.45
CA ILE A 4 0.19 5.82 -8.83
C ILE A 4 0.35 6.40 -7.41
N PRO A 5 0.42 5.57 -6.36
CA PRO A 5 0.91 5.98 -5.06
C PRO A 5 2.44 5.90 -5.13
N GLY A 6 3.12 6.93 -4.67
CA GLY A 6 4.55 6.85 -4.38
C GLY A 6 4.80 6.93 -2.88
N VAL A 7 5.89 7.56 -2.46
CA VAL A 7 6.36 7.66 -1.06
C VAL A 7 6.90 9.08 -0.82
N THR A 8 6.75 9.65 0.38
CA THR A 8 7.43 10.92 0.70
C THR A 8 8.92 10.60 0.77
N PRO A 9 9.77 11.17 -0.11
CA PRO A 9 11.08 10.59 -0.40
C PRO A 9 11.96 10.48 0.84
N PRO A 10 12.42 9.27 1.18
CA PRO A 10 13.64 9.05 1.94
C PRO A 10 14.84 9.14 1.00
N ALA A 11 16.05 9.19 1.54
CA ALA A 11 17.25 9.68 0.86
C ALA A 11 17.69 9.00 -0.46
N ASN A 12 17.10 7.92 -0.95
CA ASN A 12 17.64 7.17 -2.10
C ASN A 12 16.55 6.63 -3.04
N GLN A 13 16.71 6.93 -4.34
CA GLN A 13 16.07 6.36 -5.55
C GLN A 13 14.61 6.70 -5.90
N ASN A 14 14.27 6.51 -7.18
CA ASN A 14 13.17 7.21 -7.84
C ASN A 14 11.84 6.45 -7.80
N GLY A 15 10.75 7.22 -7.81
CA GLY A 15 9.42 6.68 -8.07
C GLY A 15 9.25 6.30 -9.55
N TYR A 16 8.59 5.18 -9.80
CA TYR A 16 8.30 4.70 -11.15
C TYR A 16 6.89 4.12 -11.27
N PHE A 17 6.45 3.94 -12.52
CA PHE A 17 5.36 3.03 -12.83
C PHE A 17 5.63 2.23 -14.11
N THR A 18 5.13 1.00 -14.10
CA THR A 18 5.25 0.05 -15.20
C THR A 18 3.86 -0.28 -15.76
N VAL A 19 3.73 -0.36 -17.08
CA VAL A 19 2.49 -0.75 -17.76
C VAL A 19 2.75 -1.98 -18.63
N ILE A 20 1.92 -3.01 -18.48
CA ILE A 20 1.97 -4.24 -19.30
C ILE A 20 0.70 -4.32 -20.14
N ALA A 21 0.86 -4.42 -21.47
CA ALA A 21 -0.26 -4.54 -22.39
C ALA A 21 -0.68 -6.00 -22.60
N ALA A 22 -1.97 -6.29 -22.42
CA ALA A 22 -2.53 -7.64 -22.63
C ALA A 22 -2.88 -7.93 -24.10
N TYR A 23 -2.97 -6.89 -24.95
CA TYR A 23 -3.43 -6.98 -26.33
C TYR A 23 -2.54 -6.16 -27.27
N ASP A 24 -2.53 -6.54 -28.55
CA ASP A 24 -1.91 -5.73 -29.61
C ASP A 24 -2.65 -4.42 -29.81
N ASP A 25 -1.94 -3.41 -30.34
CA ASP A 25 -2.47 -2.08 -30.66
C ASP A 25 -3.19 -1.44 -29.48
N THR A 26 -2.61 -1.54 -28.28
CA THR A 26 -3.11 -0.95 -27.04
C THR A 26 -2.57 0.47 -26.91
N HIS A 27 -3.44 1.46 -26.93
CA HIS A 27 -3.05 2.86 -26.77
C HIS A 27 -3.06 3.20 -25.28
N VAL A 28 -1.88 3.51 -24.73
CA VAL A 28 -1.70 3.91 -23.34
C VAL A 28 -1.37 5.39 -23.29
N THR A 29 -2.20 6.15 -22.60
CA THR A 29 -1.98 7.57 -22.32
C THR A 29 -1.69 7.76 -20.85
N PHE A 30 -0.56 8.40 -20.54
CA PHE A 30 -0.16 8.68 -19.17
C PHE A 30 0.16 10.15 -18.94
N GLN A 31 -0.17 10.65 -17.75
CA GLN A 31 0.19 11.97 -17.25
C GLN A 31 1.15 11.81 -16.07
N VAL A 32 2.26 12.56 -16.08
CA VAL A 32 3.31 12.49 -15.05
C VAL A 32 3.22 13.63 -14.05
N THR A 33 3.62 13.40 -12.80
CA THR A 33 3.68 14.42 -11.73
C THR A 33 5.10 14.83 -11.37
N ALA A 34 6.10 14.13 -11.91
CA ALA A 34 7.52 14.43 -11.79
C ALA A 34 8.16 14.67 -13.16
N LYS A 35 9.42 15.10 -13.17
CA LYS A 35 10.24 15.06 -14.39
C LYS A 35 10.46 13.60 -14.78
N VAL A 36 10.48 13.31 -16.08
CA VAL A 36 10.78 11.98 -16.64
C VAL A 36 11.85 12.13 -17.71
N LYS A 37 12.81 11.20 -17.68
CA LYS A 37 13.92 11.16 -18.63
C LYS A 37 13.44 10.65 -19.98
N ALA A 38 13.97 11.24 -21.06
CA ALA A 38 13.73 10.68 -22.39
C ALA A 38 14.36 9.28 -22.51
N SER A 39 13.58 8.30 -22.98
CA SER A 39 14.06 6.94 -23.26
C SER A 39 13.20 6.28 -24.34
N GLY A 40 13.82 5.86 -25.44
CA GLY A 40 13.10 5.21 -26.55
C GLY A 40 11.94 6.06 -27.09
N SER A 41 10.72 5.54 -26.96
CA SER A 41 9.47 6.22 -27.35
C SER A 41 8.90 7.18 -26.31
N ILE A 42 9.55 7.31 -25.15
CA ILE A 42 9.17 8.21 -24.05
C ILE A 42 10.00 9.50 -24.21
N PRO A 43 9.37 10.66 -24.47
CA PRO A 43 10.08 11.93 -24.49
C PRO A 43 10.49 12.35 -23.08
N ALA A 44 11.37 13.34 -22.96
CA ALA A 44 11.55 14.01 -21.69
C ALA A 44 10.23 14.72 -21.32
N MET A 45 9.77 14.56 -20.07
CA MET A 45 8.51 15.14 -19.62
C MET A 45 8.69 15.96 -18.35
N SER A 46 7.83 16.97 -18.18
CA SER A 46 7.68 17.79 -16.99
C SER A 46 6.34 17.49 -16.31
N PRO A 47 6.20 17.80 -15.00
CA PRO A 47 4.94 17.62 -14.28
C PRO A 47 3.73 18.20 -15.02
N GLY A 48 2.64 17.43 -15.07
CA GLY A 48 1.39 17.77 -15.75
C GLY A 48 1.34 17.41 -17.24
N GLN A 49 2.48 17.11 -17.87
CA GLN A 49 2.50 16.69 -19.27
C GLN A 49 1.92 15.30 -19.46
N THR A 50 1.32 15.08 -20.63
CA THR A 50 0.70 13.82 -21.04
C THR A 50 1.36 13.28 -22.30
N HIS A 51 1.53 11.97 -22.38
CA HIS A 51 2.07 11.30 -23.57
C HIS A 51 1.27 10.02 -23.86
N THR A 52 1.22 9.65 -25.14
CA THR A 52 0.53 8.43 -25.61
C THR A 52 1.53 7.53 -26.33
N VAL A 53 1.54 6.25 -25.95
CA VAL A 53 2.34 5.19 -26.58
C VAL A 53 1.40 4.08 -27.06
N THR A 54 1.72 3.48 -28.20
CA THR A 54 1.04 2.26 -28.67
C THR A 54 1.88 1.05 -28.28
N LEU A 55 1.29 0.11 -27.54
CA LEU A 55 1.92 -1.10 -27.06
C LEU A 55 1.32 -2.33 -27.75
N ARG A 56 2.17 -3.34 -27.98
CA ARG A 56 1.76 -4.68 -28.42
C ARG A 56 1.55 -5.59 -27.22
N ARG A 57 0.92 -6.74 -27.44
CA ARG A 57 0.75 -7.76 -26.40
C ARG A 57 2.10 -8.19 -25.83
N GLY A 58 2.25 -8.09 -24.51
CA GLY A 58 3.48 -8.44 -23.80
C GLY A 58 4.52 -7.33 -23.75
N ASP A 59 4.29 -6.18 -24.40
CA ASP A 59 5.15 -5.02 -24.24
C ASP A 59 5.05 -4.47 -22.81
N VAL A 60 6.20 -4.02 -22.31
CA VAL A 60 6.36 -3.42 -20.98
C VAL A 60 6.86 -1.99 -21.15
N LEU A 61 6.06 -1.02 -20.71
CA LEU A 61 6.41 0.38 -20.65
C LEU A 61 6.83 0.72 -19.22
N ASN A 62 8.07 1.14 -18.99
CA ASN A 62 8.52 1.65 -17.69
C ASN A 62 8.74 3.16 -17.77
N VAL A 63 8.15 3.90 -16.84
CA VAL A 63 8.28 5.36 -16.71
C VAL A 63 8.82 5.65 -15.31
N GLU A 64 10.00 6.25 -15.25
CA GLU A 64 10.73 6.54 -14.02
C GLU A 64 10.90 8.05 -13.87
N ALA A 65 10.84 8.54 -12.63
CA ALA A 65 11.17 9.91 -12.33
C ALA A 65 12.66 10.20 -12.60
N ASP A 66 12.99 11.39 -13.09
CA ASP A 66 14.35 11.81 -13.45
C ASP A 66 14.82 12.93 -12.51
N PRO A 67 15.50 12.60 -11.40
CA PRO A 67 15.98 13.59 -10.46
C PRO A 67 17.17 14.35 -11.05
N ASP A 68 17.30 15.64 -10.74
CA ASP A 68 18.46 16.42 -11.19
C ASP A 68 19.76 15.99 -10.48
N GLN A 69 19.67 15.28 -9.34
CA GLN A 69 20.79 14.78 -8.54
C GLN A 69 20.52 13.39 -7.97
N LEU A 70 21.58 12.58 -7.80
CA LEU A 70 21.50 11.21 -7.25
C LEU A 70 20.88 11.13 -5.84
N PHE A 71 20.89 12.22 -5.07
CA PHE A 71 20.38 12.30 -3.70
C PHE A 71 19.16 13.24 -3.56
N ASP A 72 18.51 13.56 -4.69
CA ASP A 72 17.26 14.34 -4.73
C ASP A 72 16.14 13.49 -5.36
N PRO A 73 15.77 12.36 -4.73
CA PRO A 73 14.83 11.42 -5.31
C PRO A 73 13.49 12.09 -5.62
N MET A 74 12.96 11.79 -6.79
CA MET A 74 11.67 12.31 -7.24
C MET A 74 10.59 11.26 -7.13
N ASP A 75 9.47 11.69 -6.60
CA ASP A 75 8.27 10.88 -6.41
C ASP A 75 7.26 11.14 -7.54
N ILE A 76 6.72 10.09 -8.14
CA ILE A 76 5.76 10.16 -9.26
C ILE A 76 4.30 9.95 -8.80
N THR A 77 4.02 10.11 -7.51
CA THR A 77 2.67 9.97 -6.93
C THR A 77 1.67 10.86 -7.65
N GLY A 78 0.47 10.33 -7.89
CA GLY A 78 -0.62 11.07 -8.52
C GLY A 78 -0.58 11.04 -10.04
N SER A 79 0.47 10.47 -10.63
CA SER A 79 0.53 10.17 -12.05
C SER A 79 -0.60 9.23 -12.44
N ARG A 80 -1.06 9.36 -13.70
CA ARG A 80 -2.29 8.69 -14.16
C ARG A 80 -2.02 7.92 -15.41
N VAL A 81 -2.58 6.72 -15.47
CA VAL A 81 -2.52 5.86 -16.66
C VAL A 81 -3.93 5.56 -17.14
N THR A 82 -4.16 5.74 -18.43
CA THR A 82 -5.42 5.44 -19.12
C THR A 82 -5.13 4.63 -20.37
N SER A 83 -6.05 3.74 -20.75
CA SER A 83 -5.90 2.94 -21.96
C SER A 83 -7.25 2.58 -22.56
N ASP A 84 -7.25 2.30 -23.86
CA ASP A 84 -8.40 1.83 -24.64
C ASP A 84 -8.62 0.31 -24.53
N LYS A 85 -7.63 -0.43 -24.02
CA LYS A 85 -7.68 -1.89 -23.82
C LYS A 85 -7.19 -2.27 -22.40
N PRO A 86 -7.46 -3.49 -21.93
CA PRO A 86 -6.97 -3.94 -20.63
C PRO A 86 -5.43 -3.92 -20.54
N ILE A 87 -4.94 -3.35 -19.45
CA ILE A 87 -3.53 -3.25 -19.07
C ILE A 87 -3.36 -3.63 -17.60
N ALA A 88 -2.18 -4.11 -17.22
CA ALA A 88 -1.74 -4.13 -15.82
C ALA A 88 -0.83 -2.92 -15.58
N VAL A 89 -0.94 -2.29 -14.41
CA VAL A 89 -0.06 -1.20 -14.02
C VAL A 89 0.52 -1.50 -12.65
N PHE A 90 1.82 -1.30 -12.51
CA PHE A 90 2.56 -1.44 -11.27
C PHE A 90 3.13 -0.06 -10.93
N GLY A 91 3.13 0.28 -9.65
CA GLY A 91 3.67 1.54 -9.15
C GLY A 91 4.60 1.25 -7.99
N GLY A 92 5.68 2.02 -7.88
CA GLY A 92 6.76 1.67 -6.97
C GLY A 92 7.81 2.73 -6.75
N HIS A 93 8.80 2.36 -5.96
CA HIS A 93 10.07 3.06 -5.78
C HIS A 93 11.20 2.04 -5.87
N GLU A 94 12.28 2.40 -6.55
CA GLU A 94 13.43 1.50 -6.73
C GLU A 94 14.05 1.10 -5.38
N GLU A 95 14.11 2.06 -4.45
CA GLU A 95 14.55 1.92 -3.08
C GLU A 95 13.69 2.87 -2.22
N ALA A 96 13.28 2.42 -1.03
CA ALA A 96 12.56 3.26 -0.07
C ALA A 96 12.98 2.93 1.37
N VAL A 97 13.21 3.97 2.17
CA VAL A 97 13.43 3.89 3.63
C VAL A 97 12.24 4.53 4.36
N ILE A 98 11.31 3.74 4.87
CA ILE A 98 10.12 4.27 5.56
C ILE A 98 10.40 4.36 7.06
N GLY A 99 10.40 5.57 7.63
CA GLY A 99 10.54 5.76 9.08
C GLY A 99 11.29 7.02 9.46
N ASP A 100 11.45 7.23 10.76
CA ASP A 100 12.15 8.39 11.29
C ASP A 100 13.67 8.21 11.22
N ARG A 101 14.38 9.32 10.96
CA ARG A 101 15.83 9.36 11.10
C ARG A 101 16.26 9.01 12.51
N ILE A 102 17.35 8.26 12.63
CA ILE A 102 17.88 7.78 13.92
C ILE A 102 19.24 8.43 14.22
N PRO A 103 19.61 8.64 15.49
CA PRO A 103 20.94 9.17 15.84
C PRO A 103 22.07 8.21 15.44
N ASP A 104 23.14 8.75 14.85
CA ASP A 104 24.39 8.00 14.61
C ASP A 104 25.19 7.81 15.92
N GLY A 105 24.79 6.80 16.70
CA GLY A 105 25.30 6.57 18.06
C GLY A 105 24.63 7.45 19.12
N GLU A 106 25.04 7.30 20.39
CA GLU A 106 24.32 7.84 21.56
C GLU A 106 24.09 9.36 21.55
N ASN A 107 24.89 10.14 20.80
CA ASN A 107 24.76 11.60 20.65
C ASN A 107 24.95 12.05 19.20
N GLY A 108 24.66 11.16 18.25
CA GLY A 108 24.93 11.37 16.83
C GLY A 108 24.03 12.39 16.15
N GLN A 109 24.51 12.89 15.01
CA GLN A 109 23.64 13.53 14.02
C GLN A 109 22.59 12.51 13.56
N LEU A 110 21.35 12.95 13.34
CA LEU A 110 20.32 12.10 12.76
C LEU A 110 20.74 11.65 11.36
N THR A 111 20.72 10.36 11.08
CA THR A 111 21.03 9.74 9.77
C THR A 111 19.85 8.94 9.26
N SER A 112 19.91 8.52 8.00
CA SER A 112 18.90 7.61 7.45
C SER A 112 18.98 6.29 8.22
N PRO A 113 17.85 5.74 8.72
CA PRO A 113 17.84 4.44 9.33
C PRO A 113 18.18 3.37 8.30
N CYS A 114 18.77 2.26 8.76
CA CYS A 114 18.81 1.06 7.94
C CYS A 114 17.48 0.31 8.05
N CYS A 115 17.07 -0.43 7.04
CA CYS A 115 17.57 -0.45 5.67
C CYS A 115 16.48 0.01 4.69
N ALA A 116 16.72 -0.17 3.41
CA ALA A 116 15.78 0.19 2.37
C ALA A 116 15.30 -1.06 1.65
N ASP A 117 14.11 -1.00 1.08
CA ASP A 117 13.59 -2.07 0.22
C ASP A 117 13.08 -1.50 -1.10
N HIS A 118 12.97 -2.39 -2.09
CA HIS A 118 12.26 -2.11 -3.32
C HIS A 118 10.75 -2.17 -3.06
N LEU A 119 10.02 -1.15 -3.52
CA LEU A 119 8.56 -1.15 -3.44
C LEU A 119 7.98 -1.32 -4.84
N GLU A 120 7.11 -2.31 -5.00
CA GLU A 120 6.31 -2.51 -6.20
C GLU A 120 4.96 -3.09 -5.80
N GLU A 121 3.87 -2.54 -6.34
CA GLU A 121 2.53 -3.08 -6.11
C GLU A 121 1.68 -2.94 -7.37
N GLN A 122 0.79 -3.90 -7.61
CA GLN A 122 -0.14 -3.81 -8.73
C GLN A 122 -1.26 -2.81 -8.40
N MET A 123 -1.41 -1.82 -9.26
CA MET A 123 -2.41 -0.77 -9.08
C MET A 123 -3.82 -1.30 -9.26
N LEU A 124 -4.65 -1.11 -8.24
CA LEU A 124 -6.08 -1.36 -8.32
C LEU A 124 -6.74 -0.36 -9.30
N PRO A 125 -7.54 -0.81 -10.28
CA PRO A 125 -8.30 0.10 -11.14
C PRO A 125 -9.23 1.03 -10.33
N ILE A 126 -9.40 2.29 -10.74
CA ILE A 126 -10.28 3.24 -10.00
C ILE A 126 -11.72 2.72 -9.83
N GLY A 127 -12.18 1.84 -10.73
CA GLY A 127 -13.50 1.20 -10.65
C GLY A 127 -13.67 0.27 -9.43
N VAL A 128 -12.59 -0.28 -8.87
CA VAL A 128 -12.63 -1.15 -7.68
C VAL A 128 -12.35 -0.40 -6.38
N LEU A 129 -11.86 0.84 -6.45
CA LEU A 129 -11.67 1.69 -5.28
C LEU A 129 -13.02 2.16 -4.72
N GLY A 130 -13.05 2.36 -3.41
CA GLY A 130 -14.24 2.72 -2.64
C GLY A 130 -14.02 3.94 -1.75
N THR A 131 -14.95 4.13 -0.83
CA THR A 131 -15.01 5.27 0.10
C THR A 131 -14.82 4.86 1.55
N HIS A 132 -14.74 3.56 1.84
CA HIS A 132 -14.71 3.01 3.20
C HIS A 132 -13.64 1.92 3.31
N TYR A 133 -12.69 2.12 4.22
CA TYR A 133 -11.53 1.24 4.42
C TYR A 133 -11.23 1.04 5.89
N PHE A 134 -10.49 -0.02 6.19
CA PHE A 134 -9.95 -0.31 7.52
C PHE A 134 -8.43 -0.41 7.46
N ALA A 135 -7.75 0.54 8.10
CA ALA A 135 -6.31 0.54 8.29
C ALA A 135 -5.97 -0.35 9.50
N VAL A 136 -5.71 -1.64 9.25
CA VAL A 136 -5.34 -2.61 10.28
C VAL A 136 -3.83 -2.60 10.51
N LYS A 137 -3.39 -2.11 11.67
CA LYS A 137 -1.99 -2.09 12.08
C LYS A 137 -1.38 -3.49 12.04
N SER A 138 -0.21 -3.61 11.44
CA SER A 138 0.58 -4.83 11.43
C SER A 138 0.99 -5.26 12.85
N ALA A 139 1.10 -6.57 13.05
CA ALA A 139 1.62 -7.20 14.26
C ALA A 139 2.91 -6.50 14.74
N PRO A 140 2.98 -6.06 16.02
CA PRO A 140 4.16 -5.37 16.54
C PRO A 140 5.45 -6.16 16.37
N ARG A 141 6.52 -5.46 15.98
CA ARG A 141 7.89 -5.96 15.96
C ARG A 141 8.65 -5.57 17.22
N GLY A 142 7.93 -5.36 18.32
CA GLY A 142 8.47 -4.98 19.63
C GLY A 142 7.53 -5.37 20.75
N THR A 143 8.03 -5.29 21.99
CA THR A 143 7.26 -5.57 23.20
C THR A 143 7.08 -4.34 24.08
N SER A 144 8.05 -3.42 24.04
CA SER A 144 8.10 -2.21 24.85
C SER A 144 7.80 -0.97 24.01
N VAL A 145 8.29 -0.96 22.77
CA VAL A 145 8.05 0.10 21.80
C VAL A 145 7.33 -0.50 20.60
N ILE A 146 6.15 0.03 20.31
CA ILE A 146 5.35 -0.39 19.17
C ILE A 146 5.55 0.63 18.05
N GLU A 147 6.21 0.19 16.99
CA GLU A 147 6.46 0.99 15.80
C GLU A 147 5.14 1.37 15.09
N PRO A 148 5.10 2.50 14.38
CA PRO A 148 3.97 2.82 13.54
C PRO A 148 3.98 2.01 12.24
N ASP A 149 2.81 1.90 11.62
CA ASP A 149 2.74 1.74 10.17
C ASP A 149 2.47 3.12 9.56
N VAL A 150 2.92 3.33 8.33
CA VAL A 150 2.63 4.54 7.56
C VAL A 150 1.48 4.25 6.61
N TRP A 151 0.52 5.15 6.56
CA TRP A 151 -0.67 5.05 5.73
C TRP A 151 -0.73 6.23 4.79
N ARG A 152 -0.98 5.98 3.52
CA ARG A 152 -1.20 7.02 2.52
C ARG A 152 -2.61 6.94 1.99
N ILE A 153 -3.39 7.99 2.21
CA ILE A 153 -4.75 8.11 1.71
C ILE A 153 -4.72 9.10 0.55
N GLN A 154 -4.96 8.62 -0.66
CA GLN A 154 -4.87 9.39 -1.90
C GLN A 154 -6.24 9.53 -2.55
N ALA A 155 -6.59 10.76 -2.95
CA ALA A 155 -7.83 11.05 -3.63
C ALA A 155 -7.78 10.60 -5.10
N VAL A 156 -8.79 9.84 -5.53
CA VAL A 156 -8.98 9.51 -6.95
C VAL A 156 -10.09 10.33 -7.62
N GLU A 157 -10.75 11.17 -6.82
CA GLU A 157 -11.76 12.16 -7.19
C GLU A 157 -11.36 13.52 -6.57
N PRO A 158 -11.78 14.67 -7.13
CA PRO A 158 -11.47 15.97 -6.52
C PRO A 158 -12.41 16.26 -5.34
N GLY A 159 -11.96 17.06 -4.38
CA GLY A 159 -12.78 17.54 -3.27
C GLY A 159 -13.21 16.45 -2.28
N VAL A 160 -12.38 15.44 -2.06
CA VAL A 160 -12.70 14.31 -1.17
C VAL A 160 -12.38 14.71 0.28
N THR A 161 -13.40 14.73 1.14
CA THR A 161 -13.20 14.83 2.59
C THR A 161 -13.08 13.44 3.18
N VAL A 162 -12.01 13.22 3.95
CA VAL A 162 -11.70 11.98 4.66
C VAL A 162 -11.87 12.21 6.16
N THR A 163 -12.42 11.21 6.85
CA THR A 163 -12.56 11.14 8.31
C THR A 163 -11.91 9.85 8.80
N THR A 164 -11.21 9.91 9.93
CA THR A 164 -10.60 8.73 10.55
C THR A 164 -11.22 8.43 11.91
N THR A 165 -11.49 7.15 12.19
CA THR A 165 -12.11 6.71 13.45
C THR A 165 -11.36 5.52 14.04
N PRO A 166 -10.77 5.62 15.25
CA PRO A 166 -10.62 6.82 16.06
C PRO A 166 -9.85 7.92 15.31
N ALA A 167 -10.11 9.18 15.67
CA ALA A 167 -9.45 10.33 15.06
C ALA A 167 -7.92 10.22 15.20
N GLN A 168 -7.22 10.15 14.09
CA GLN A 168 -5.76 10.12 14.09
C GLN A 168 -5.17 11.52 14.34
N PRO A 169 -4.05 11.65 15.07
CA PRO A 169 -3.43 12.95 15.35
C PRO A 169 -3.14 13.76 14.08
N GLY A 170 -3.68 14.98 13.99
CA GLY A 170 -3.51 15.85 12.81
C GLY A 170 -4.19 15.33 11.52
N ALA A 171 -5.00 14.28 11.62
CA ALA A 171 -5.69 13.64 10.50
C ALA A 171 -7.10 13.11 10.86
N GLY A 172 -7.72 13.64 11.92
CA GLY A 172 -9.09 13.27 12.33
C GLY A 172 -10.13 13.53 11.22
N SER A 173 -10.01 14.66 10.53
CA SER A 173 -10.73 14.96 9.29
C SER A 173 -9.92 15.93 8.43
N PHE A 174 -9.88 15.73 7.11
CA PHE A 174 -9.16 16.58 6.16
C PHE A 174 -9.76 16.47 4.76
N THR A 175 -9.51 17.46 3.90
CA THR A 175 -9.98 17.45 2.50
C THR A 175 -8.81 17.42 1.53
N LEU A 176 -8.86 16.49 0.59
CA LEU A 176 -7.97 16.37 -0.56
C LEU A 176 -8.64 17.08 -1.74
N GLN A 177 -8.05 18.18 -2.21
CA GLN A 177 -8.73 19.10 -3.14
C GLN A 177 -8.69 18.59 -4.57
N ASN A 178 -7.55 18.06 -5.00
CA ASN A 178 -7.32 17.57 -6.36
C ASN A 178 -7.18 16.06 -6.37
N ILE A 179 -7.52 15.45 -7.51
CA ILE A 179 -7.18 14.06 -7.77
C ILE A 179 -5.65 13.90 -7.74
N GLY A 180 -5.15 12.92 -7.00
CA GLY A 180 -3.73 12.68 -6.78
C GLY A 180 -3.20 13.28 -5.48
N ASP A 181 -3.90 14.27 -4.88
CA ASP A 181 -3.59 14.76 -3.54
C ASP A 181 -3.64 13.60 -2.54
N PHE A 182 -2.74 13.60 -1.57
CA PHE A 182 -2.70 12.58 -0.53
C PHE A 182 -2.38 13.15 0.84
N LYS A 183 -2.72 12.38 1.87
CA LYS A 183 -2.33 12.62 3.25
C LYS A 183 -1.65 11.37 3.80
N GLU A 184 -0.51 11.57 4.43
CA GLU A 184 0.16 10.53 5.19
C GLU A 184 -0.19 10.59 6.67
N ILE A 185 -0.33 9.40 7.26
CA ILE A 185 -0.59 9.20 8.68
C ILE A 185 0.39 8.13 9.16
N SER A 186 1.19 8.45 10.17
CA SER A 186 2.06 7.48 10.85
C SER A 186 1.48 7.21 12.24
N THR A 187 1.10 5.96 12.52
CA THR A 187 0.41 5.60 13.76
C THR A 187 0.63 4.14 14.13
N ASN A 188 0.65 3.84 15.42
CA ASN A 188 0.68 2.48 15.96
C ASN A 188 -0.72 1.93 16.28
N GLN A 189 -1.78 2.63 15.85
CA GLN A 189 -3.17 2.24 16.05
C GLN A 189 -3.80 1.77 14.74
N SER A 190 -4.78 0.88 14.85
CA SER A 190 -5.71 0.63 13.74
C SER A 190 -6.79 1.71 13.70
N PHE A 191 -7.30 2.03 12.52
CA PHE A 191 -8.41 2.99 12.36
C PHE A 191 -9.26 2.70 11.11
N GLU A 192 -10.47 3.19 11.13
CA GLU A 192 -11.42 3.22 10.02
C GLU A 192 -11.25 4.52 9.23
N ILE A 193 -11.46 4.45 7.92
CA ILE A 193 -11.37 5.56 6.99
C ILE A 193 -12.70 5.66 6.25
N ASP A 194 -13.37 6.79 6.42
CA ASP A 194 -14.57 7.17 5.67
C ASP A 194 -14.28 8.37 4.79
N ALA A 195 -14.67 8.31 3.52
CA ALA A 195 -14.43 9.37 2.54
C ALA A 195 -15.72 9.77 1.81
N THR A 196 -15.85 11.04 1.43
CA THR A 196 -17.01 11.53 0.66
C THR A 196 -16.93 11.18 -0.83
N GLY A 197 -15.77 10.69 -1.29
CA GLY A 197 -15.51 10.25 -2.64
C GLY A 197 -14.38 9.22 -2.64
N LYS A 198 -14.10 8.61 -3.79
CA LYS A 198 -13.20 7.46 -3.84
C LYS A 198 -11.77 7.85 -3.46
N VAL A 199 -11.13 6.97 -2.70
CA VAL A 199 -9.71 7.07 -2.33
C VAL A 199 -8.99 5.75 -2.58
N GLN A 200 -7.67 5.81 -2.73
CA GLN A 200 -6.75 4.68 -2.67
C GLN A 200 -5.99 4.75 -1.34
N VAL A 201 -5.86 3.62 -0.64
CA VAL A 201 -5.18 3.56 0.65
C VAL A 201 -4.00 2.59 0.56
N GLY A 202 -2.79 3.10 0.76
CA GLY A 202 -1.57 2.30 0.86
C GLY A 202 -1.13 2.13 2.32
N GLN A 203 -0.70 0.94 2.69
CA GLN A 203 -0.03 0.65 3.95
C GLN A 203 1.45 0.38 3.70
N TYR A 204 2.30 0.99 4.51
CA TYR A 204 3.74 0.83 4.46
C TYR A 204 4.25 0.36 5.82
N LEU A 205 5.10 -0.68 5.81
CA LEU A 205 5.88 -1.05 6.99
C LEU A 205 7.07 -0.11 7.13
N VAL A 206 7.40 0.27 8.37
CA VAL A 206 8.65 1.00 8.65
C VAL A 206 9.86 0.07 8.57
N THR A 207 11.01 0.68 8.32
CA THR A 207 12.31 0.02 8.25
C THR A 207 12.76 -0.57 9.58
N ARG A 208 13.65 -1.57 9.54
CA ARG A 208 14.07 -2.36 10.72
C ARG A 208 14.58 -1.51 11.87
N ASP A 209 15.36 -0.46 11.63
CA ASP A 209 15.98 0.30 12.72
C ASP A 209 14.96 1.20 13.45
N ASN A 210 13.76 1.37 12.89
CA ASN A 210 12.61 1.97 13.59
C ASN A 210 11.81 0.94 14.40
N THR A 211 12.28 -0.31 14.52
CA THR A 211 11.63 -1.39 15.27
C THR A 211 12.50 -1.87 16.42
N GLU A 212 11.89 -2.25 17.55
CA GLU A 212 12.61 -2.78 18.71
C GLU A 212 13.29 -4.13 18.42
N ALA A 213 12.69 -4.98 17.60
CA ALA A 213 13.26 -6.27 17.21
C ALA A 213 14.28 -6.18 16.05
N PHE A 214 14.55 -4.98 15.52
CA PHE A 214 15.48 -4.75 14.42
C PHE A 214 15.24 -5.67 13.22
N THR A 215 13.98 -5.83 12.78
CA THR A 215 13.60 -6.76 11.69
C THR A 215 12.56 -6.18 10.73
N GLY A 216 12.54 -6.73 9.52
CA GLY A 216 11.68 -6.30 8.41
C GLY A 216 12.16 -5.00 7.79
N ASP A 217 11.77 -4.75 6.56
CA ASP A 217 12.02 -3.51 5.86
C ASP A 217 10.74 -3.01 5.19
N PRO A 218 10.77 -1.86 4.50
CA PRO A 218 9.58 -1.35 3.85
C PRO A 218 8.90 -2.34 2.92
N SER A 219 7.58 -2.42 3.02
CA SER A 219 6.74 -3.10 2.03
C SER A 219 5.51 -2.24 1.80
N LEU A 220 4.97 -2.24 0.58
CA LEU A 220 3.74 -1.53 0.23
C LEU A 220 2.65 -2.55 -0.09
N VAL A 221 1.45 -2.32 0.44
CA VAL A 221 0.22 -2.98 -0.01
C VAL A 221 -0.92 -1.98 -0.17
N LEU A 222 -1.72 -2.16 -1.21
CA LEU A 222 -2.93 -1.36 -1.44
C LEU A 222 -4.15 -2.03 -0.83
N LEU A 223 -4.81 -1.35 0.10
CA LEU A 223 -5.95 -1.92 0.82
C LEU A 223 -7.16 -2.12 -0.08
N VAL A 224 -7.92 -3.15 0.24
CA VAL A 224 -9.23 -3.44 -0.35
C VAL A 224 -10.30 -2.63 0.39
N PRO A 225 -11.23 -1.94 -0.32
CA PRO A 225 -12.35 -1.27 0.34
C PRO A 225 -13.34 -2.28 0.93
N ALA A 226 -14.02 -1.88 2.01
CA ALA A 226 -14.84 -2.79 2.82
C ALA A 226 -15.99 -3.45 2.04
N ASP A 227 -16.55 -2.78 1.04
CA ASP A 227 -17.59 -3.31 0.15
C ASP A 227 -17.08 -4.41 -0.79
N ARG A 228 -15.76 -4.61 -0.89
CA ARG A 228 -15.12 -5.66 -1.69
C ARG A 228 -14.58 -6.82 -0.87
N PHE A 229 -14.84 -6.86 0.44
CA PHE A 229 -14.49 -7.98 1.30
C PHE A 229 -15.21 -9.26 0.91
N ARG A 230 -14.60 -10.41 1.22
CA ARG A 230 -15.08 -11.76 0.87
C ARG A 230 -15.29 -12.57 2.14
N LYS A 231 -15.99 -13.70 1.99
CA LYS A 231 -16.13 -14.72 3.05
C LYS A 231 -15.05 -15.78 3.01
N ASP A 232 -14.37 -15.95 1.88
CA ASP A 232 -13.45 -17.05 1.65
C ASP A 232 -12.21 -16.58 0.90
N TYR A 233 -11.06 -16.95 1.44
CA TYR A 233 -9.75 -16.60 0.93
C TYR A 233 -8.87 -17.84 0.83
N VAL A 234 -8.18 -17.97 -0.30
CA VAL A 234 -7.09 -18.93 -0.47
C VAL A 234 -5.83 -18.13 -0.69
N ILE A 235 -4.90 -18.24 0.25
CA ILE A 235 -3.66 -17.46 0.27
C ILE A 235 -2.45 -18.37 0.15
N SER A 236 -1.35 -17.84 -0.39
CA SER A 236 -0.07 -18.54 -0.52
C SER A 236 1.01 -17.76 0.20
N VAL A 237 1.54 -18.33 1.27
CA VAL A 237 2.55 -17.69 2.11
C VAL A 237 3.93 -18.20 1.67
N PRO A 238 4.85 -17.31 1.24
CA PRO A 238 6.17 -17.72 0.82
C PRO A 238 7.00 -18.27 2.00
N ASP A 239 7.90 -19.18 1.69
CA ASP A 239 8.97 -19.60 2.61
C ASP A 239 10.10 -18.55 2.63
N GLY A 240 11.06 -18.70 3.54
CA GLY A 240 12.24 -17.81 3.65
C GLY A 240 12.04 -16.58 4.55
N TYR A 241 10.86 -16.42 5.14
CA TYR A 241 10.55 -15.34 6.08
C TYR A 241 10.42 -15.86 7.52
N SER A 242 11.04 -15.15 8.47
CA SER A 242 11.08 -15.54 9.89
C SER A 242 9.78 -15.25 10.65
N LYS A 243 8.99 -14.31 10.13
CA LYS A 243 7.70 -13.89 10.67
C LYS A 243 6.70 -13.83 9.53
N LEU A 244 5.57 -14.49 9.73
CA LEU A 244 4.51 -14.63 8.74
C LEU A 244 3.18 -14.34 9.44
N TRP A 245 2.39 -13.44 8.85
CA TRP A 245 1.19 -12.92 9.48
C TRP A 245 0.08 -12.73 8.46
N VAL A 246 -1.13 -12.75 8.98
CA VAL A 246 -2.29 -12.15 8.32
C VAL A 246 -2.94 -11.15 9.26
N SER A 247 -3.11 -9.93 8.80
CA SER A 247 -3.97 -8.92 9.43
C SER A 247 -5.40 -9.12 8.94
N ILE A 248 -6.36 -9.05 9.84
CA ILE A 248 -7.76 -9.33 9.56
C ILE A 248 -8.64 -8.23 10.18
N VAL A 249 -9.65 -7.81 9.44
CA VAL A 249 -10.76 -6.98 9.91
C VAL A 249 -12.09 -7.68 9.61
N ARG A 250 -12.95 -7.82 10.62
CA ARG A 250 -14.24 -8.50 10.49
C ARG A 250 -15.33 -7.83 11.31
N PRO A 251 -16.62 -8.01 11.00
CA PRO A 251 -17.71 -7.55 11.86
C PRO A 251 -17.53 -8.11 13.27
N ALA A 252 -17.82 -7.31 14.29
CA ALA A 252 -17.66 -7.72 15.67
C ALA A 252 -18.49 -9.00 15.96
N GLY A 253 -17.82 -10.03 16.47
CA GLY A 253 -18.44 -11.34 16.76
C GLY A 253 -18.56 -12.29 15.56
N ALA A 254 -18.19 -11.88 14.35
CA ALA A 254 -18.11 -12.79 13.21
C ALA A 254 -17.11 -13.93 13.45
N SER A 255 -17.48 -15.15 13.13
CA SER A 255 -16.61 -16.32 13.29
C SER A 255 -15.67 -16.48 12.10
N LEU A 256 -14.48 -17.02 12.36
CA LEU A 256 -13.47 -17.31 11.35
C LEU A 256 -12.90 -18.71 11.56
N THR A 257 -12.44 -19.32 10.47
CA THR A 257 -11.62 -20.52 10.47
C THR A 257 -10.33 -20.26 9.69
N LEU A 258 -9.23 -20.85 10.15
CA LEU A 258 -7.96 -20.97 9.44
C LEU A 258 -7.69 -22.47 9.26
N ASP A 259 -7.64 -22.92 8.01
CA ASP A 259 -7.47 -24.34 7.63
C ASP A 259 -8.51 -25.26 8.28
N GLY A 260 -9.75 -24.80 8.35
CA GLY A 260 -10.87 -25.52 8.96
C GLY A 260 -10.89 -25.53 10.49
N VAL A 261 -9.91 -24.92 11.15
CA VAL A 261 -9.86 -24.78 12.61
C VAL A 261 -10.39 -23.40 13.01
N ALA A 262 -11.26 -23.34 14.01
CA ALA A 262 -11.77 -22.06 14.53
C ALA A 262 -10.63 -21.12 14.94
N ALA A 263 -10.64 -19.89 14.42
CA ALA A 263 -9.60 -18.90 14.59
C ALA A 263 -10.17 -17.57 15.11
N GLY A 264 -9.31 -16.76 15.73
CA GLY A 264 -9.69 -15.42 16.21
C GLY A 264 -10.62 -15.40 17.41
N ALA A 265 -10.70 -16.49 18.20
CA ALA A 265 -11.38 -16.47 19.51
C ALA A 265 -10.67 -15.53 20.51
N THR A 266 -9.37 -15.33 20.33
CA THR A 266 -8.52 -14.40 21.08
C THR A 266 -7.67 -13.57 20.10
N GLY A 267 -7.20 -12.39 20.50
CA GLY A 267 -6.32 -11.56 19.68
C GLY A 267 -7.01 -10.61 18.70
N PHE A 268 -8.35 -10.53 18.75
CA PHE A 268 -9.12 -9.50 18.06
C PHE A 268 -9.62 -8.46 19.06
N ALA A 269 -9.47 -7.19 18.71
CA ALA A 269 -9.96 -6.06 19.49
C ALA A 269 -11.02 -5.30 18.70
N PRO A 270 -12.05 -4.73 19.37
CA PRO A 270 -12.97 -3.81 18.71
C PRO A 270 -12.23 -2.60 18.14
N LEU A 271 -12.59 -2.20 16.92
CA LEU A 271 -12.08 -0.98 16.30
C LEU A 271 -12.97 0.19 16.70
N GLY A 272 -12.73 0.74 17.89
CA GLY A 272 -13.57 1.80 18.45
C GLY A 272 -15.05 1.40 18.50
N ALA A 273 -15.92 2.27 17.98
CA ALA A 273 -17.37 2.06 17.91
C ALA A 273 -17.87 1.66 16.50
N SER A 274 -16.97 1.26 15.59
CA SER A 274 -17.29 0.95 14.18
C SER A 274 -18.22 -0.25 13.98
N GLY A 275 -18.35 -1.12 15.00
CA GLY A 275 -18.99 -2.43 14.83
C GLY A 275 -18.08 -3.48 14.19
N TRP A 276 -16.80 -3.15 13.96
CA TRP A 276 -15.78 -4.05 13.45
C TRP A 276 -14.75 -4.40 14.53
N SER A 277 -14.05 -5.51 14.32
CA SER A 277 -12.93 -5.96 15.13
C SER A 277 -11.74 -6.26 14.24
N THR A 278 -10.54 -5.92 14.71
CA THR A 278 -9.29 -6.16 13.99
C THR A 278 -8.35 -7.01 14.82
N GLY A 279 -7.48 -7.73 14.14
CA GLY A 279 -6.48 -8.58 14.77
C GLY A 279 -5.51 -9.12 13.73
N TYR A 280 -4.51 -9.85 14.20
CA TYR A 280 -3.56 -10.54 13.35
C TYR A 280 -3.33 -11.96 13.86
N LEU A 281 -3.10 -12.89 12.93
CA LEU A 281 -2.83 -14.30 13.22
C LEU A 281 -1.46 -14.67 12.64
N PRO A 282 -0.65 -15.45 13.37
CA PRO A 282 0.58 -16.01 12.81
C PRO A 282 0.21 -17.06 11.74
N LEU A 283 1.02 -17.12 10.69
CA LEU A 283 0.91 -18.11 9.62
C LEU A 283 2.18 -18.97 9.54
N THR A 284 2.10 -20.03 8.74
CA THR A 284 3.26 -20.81 8.31
C THR A 284 3.46 -20.65 6.81
N ALA A 285 4.62 -21.02 6.29
CA ALA A 285 4.82 -21.07 4.85
C ALA A 285 3.91 -22.14 4.23
N GLY A 286 3.37 -21.86 3.04
CA GLY A 286 2.46 -22.75 2.33
C GLY A 286 1.10 -22.12 2.04
N GLN A 287 0.15 -22.96 1.64
CA GLN A 287 -1.20 -22.54 1.29
C GLN A 287 -2.11 -22.58 2.52
N HIS A 288 -2.91 -21.54 2.70
CA HIS A 288 -3.90 -21.46 3.77
C HIS A 288 -5.28 -21.10 3.22
N VAL A 289 -6.31 -21.62 3.87
CA VAL A 289 -7.71 -21.25 3.62
C VAL A 289 -8.26 -20.53 4.84
N ILE A 290 -8.78 -19.32 4.64
CA ILE A 290 -9.42 -18.54 5.69
C ILE A 290 -10.85 -18.27 5.28
N SER A 291 -11.80 -18.74 6.12
CA SER A 291 -13.24 -18.64 5.85
C SER A 291 -13.98 -18.02 7.02
N GLY A 292 -15.00 -17.22 6.74
CA GLY A 292 -15.83 -16.53 7.72
C GLY A 292 -17.33 -16.69 7.47
N ASP A 293 -18.13 -16.52 8.52
CA ASP A 293 -19.60 -16.50 8.41
C ASP A 293 -20.14 -15.20 7.77
N GLN A 294 -19.35 -14.13 7.83
CA GLN A 294 -19.60 -12.82 7.23
C GLN A 294 -18.40 -12.38 6.37
N ASP A 295 -18.62 -11.35 5.54
CA ASP A 295 -17.52 -10.77 4.78
C ASP A 295 -16.49 -10.12 5.71
N PHE A 296 -15.21 -10.34 5.43
CA PHE A 296 -14.09 -9.79 6.19
C PHE A 296 -12.95 -9.43 5.25
N GLY A 297 -12.07 -8.52 5.67
CA GLY A 297 -10.89 -8.12 4.92
C GLY A 297 -9.63 -8.75 5.49
N LEU A 298 -8.64 -9.04 4.63
CA LEU A 298 -7.34 -9.48 5.08
C LEU A 298 -6.19 -9.01 4.20
N THR A 299 -5.05 -8.84 4.85
CA THR A 299 -3.75 -8.55 4.24
C THR A 299 -2.74 -9.57 4.77
N VAL A 300 -2.00 -10.21 3.86
CA VAL A 300 -0.94 -11.16 4.21
C VAL A 300 0.39 -10.44 4.12
N TYR A 301 1.26 -10.65 5.09
CA TYR A 301 2.57 -10.03 5.12
C TYR A 301 3.55 -10.85 5.93
N GLY A 302 4.84 -10.60 5.73
CA GLY A 302 5.88 -11.25 6.48
C GLY A 302 7.20 -10.54 6.32
N TYR A 303 8.14 -10.89 7.19
CA TYR A 303 9.42 -10.23 7.25
C TYR A 303 10.52 -11.12 7.84
N SER A 304 11.73 -10.83 7.40
CA SER A 304 13.00 -11.33 7.92
C SER A 304 13.91 -10.14 8.22
N ASN A 305 15.15 -10.40 8.60
CA ASN A 305 16.12 -9.33 8.74
C ASN A 305 16.32 -8.60 7.39
N ALA A 306 16.02 -7.30 7.37
CA ALA A 306 16.16 -6.42 6.22
C ALA A 306 15.44 -6.88 4.92
N VAL A 307 14.22 -7.41 5.05
CA VAL A 307 13.34 -7.75 3.91
C VAL A 307 11.91 -7.98 4.40
N SER A 308 10.94 -7.54 3.60
CA SER A 308 9.51 -7.77 3.85
C SER A 308 8.74 -8.17 2.57
N PHE A 309 7.53 -8.66 2.74
CA PHE A 309 6.53 -8.73 1.68
C PHE A 309 5.15 -8.39 2.25
N SER A 310 4.25 -7.88 1.43
CA SER A 310 2.83 -7.81 1.73
C SER A 310 1.99 -7.91 0.47
N TYR A 311 0.75 -8.41 0.60
CA TYR A 311 -0.23 -8.46 -0.48
C TYR A 311 -1.65 -8.61 0.08
N ILE A 312 -2.65 -8.29 -0.73
CA ILE A 312 -4.07 -8.47 -0.38
C ILE A 312 -4.53 -9.91 -0.57
N GLY A 313 -5.39 -10.43 0.32
CA GLY A 313 -5.94 -11.79 0.16
C GLY A 313 -6.79 -11.99 -1.10
N GLY A 314 -7.34 -10.91 -1.64
CA GLY A 314 -8.25 -10.87 -2.77
C GLY A 314 -9.43 -9.93 -2.51
N LEU A 315 -10.23 -9.69 -3.54
CA LEU A 315 -11.38 -8.77 -3.48
C LEU A 315 -12.53 -9.28 -4.35
N LYS A 316 -13.77 -8.89 -4.02
CA LYS A 316 -14.94 -9.14 -4.87
C LYS A 316 -14.87 -8.33 -6.15
N GLY A 317 -15.02 -9.01 -7.29
CA GLY A 317 -15.16 -8.36 -8.58
C GLY A 317 -16.41 -7.47 -8.65
N PRO A 318 -16.49 -6.53 -9.60
CA PRO A 318 -17.73 -5.82 -9.85
C PRO A 318 -18.87 -6.81 -10.18
N GLY A 319 -19.93 -6.82 -9.37
CA GLY A 319 -21.12 -7.66 -9.58
C GLY A 319 -21.12 -9.01 -8.85
N GLU A 320 -20.09 -9.29 -8.03
CA GLU A 320 -20.09 -10.37 -7.02
C GLU A 320 -20.62 -9.86 -5.68
#